data_AF-A0A8H8C038-F1
#
_entry.id   AF-A0A8H8C038-F1
#
_cell.length_a   1.000
_cell.length_b   1.000
_cell.length_c   1.000
_cell.angle_alpha   90.00
_cell.angle_beta   90.00
_cell.angle_gamma   90.00
#
_symmetry.space_group_name_H-M   'P 1'
#
loop_
_entity.id
_entity.type
_entity.pdbx_description
1 polymer ?
#
loop_
_entity_poly.entity_id
_entity_poly.type
_entity_poly.pdbx_seq_one_letter_code
_entity_poly.pdbx_strand_id
1 'polypeptide(L)'
;MALGTNSLDGVLKQIPSSKLPPSQIVWPWSEEDVPRSSDNVHISPVPANASIRSFYLQAVTGGDTAILPPPMISASEFVPPALVEHLMRKKRGSALGSKFVPGAEITNMEGAMHTFVVPIVPRCETEGDYCFSAGHKATPPITVNSGGKNVMMTRSVVMSATIHMDFELPTVMLELCRLRNEEVAGKDLNTDPAFKILSKAEKQIPALREAYDDSLRKHMVFHLTTAHRLPSLSEPANKIMTLEKSLSFLEVLINDSAHIPDQLVHRFTKVGTRTVSLELLFIAAFQLVRNEFSALEALCPQGYIYTYDPPSIFACYVSPELSNRLIILAIKYLSSHNQLANLRIFGFNDYADPSALQLLQVALANQENVIVVSKIDLFRAEDGRFEAGIWKVGKGKGGNGGRFDVGKWPAAKEAMLVVHNNSDGFGQNLETEFMSGSLDGAIGATSSAAGSLERGRKDLVDFVV
;
A
#
# COMPACT_ATOMS: atom_id res chain seq x y z
N MET A 1 -13.66 15.07 -29.00
CA MET A 1 -13.20 14.72 -27.63
C MET A 1 -12.99 13.22 -27.63
N ALA A 2 -11.74 12.77 -27.48
CA ALA A 2 -11.41 11.36 -27.52
C ALA A 2 -11.98 10.67 -26.28
N LEU A 3 -12.66 9.54 -26.49
CA LEU A 3 -13.03 8.58 -25.44
C LEU A 3 -11.74 7.92 -24.91
N GLY A 4 -10.96 8.65 -24.11
CA GLY A 4 -10.01 8.05 -23.17
C GLY A 4 -10.81 7.64 -21.94
N THR A 5 -10.60 6.50 -21.30
CA THR A 5 -9.31 6.02 -20.79
C THR A 5 -9.36 4.50 -20.63
N ASN A 6 -8.51 3.77 -21.36
CA ASN A 6 -8.29 2.36 -21.07
C ASN A 6 -7.64 2.26 -19.68
N SER A 7 -8.22 1.48 -18.78
CA SER A 7 -7.65 1.14 -17.46
C SER A 7 -6.31 0.38 -17.52
N LEU A 8 -5.85 0.08 -18.73
CA LEU A 8 -4.62 -0.63 -19.08
C LEU A 8 -3.57 0.29 -19.73
N ASP A 9 -3.69 1.61 -19.60
CA ASP A 9 -2.56 2.48 -19.93
C ASP A 9 -1.36 2.13 -19.03
N GLY A 10 -0.37 1.47 -19.63
CA GLY A 10 0.83 0.97 -18.97
C GLY A 10 1.74 2.08 -18.44
N VAL A 11 1.53 3.34 -18.82
CA VAL A 11 2.41 4.46 -18.47
C VAL A 11 2.17 4.96 -17.05
N LEU A 12 3.22 5.32 -16.32
CA LEU A 12 3.10 6.02 -15.03
C LEU A 12 2.27 7.30 -15.17
N LYS A 13 1.53 7.66 -14.12
CA LYS A 13 0.82 8.93 -14.09
C LYS A 13 1.82 10.08 -14.06
N GLN A 14 1.64 11.05 -14.94
CA GLN A 14 2.39 12.30 -14.84
C GLN A 14 1.74 13.18 -13.77
N ILE A 15 2.41 13.30 -12.63
CA ILE A 15 1.93 14.14 -11.53
C ILE A 15 2.55 15.54 -11.67
N PRO A 16 1.76 16.58 -11.95
CA PRO A 16 2.30 17.94 -12.08
C PRO A 16 2.77 18.45 -10.72
N SER A 17 3.82 19.27 -10.71
CA SER A 17 4.40 19.83 -9.47
C SER A 17 3.38 20.62 -8.64
N SER A 18 2.36 21.20 -9.25
CA SER A 18 1.24 21.89 -8.58
C SER A 18 0.35 20.98 -7.73
N LYS A 19 0.44 19.66 -7.95
CA LYS A 19 -0.29 18.64 -7.21
C LYS A 19 0.57 17.91 -6.18
N LEU A 20 1.88 18.19 -6.16
CA LEU A 20 2.76 17.71 -5.11
C LEU A 20 2.63 18.60 -3.87
N PRO A 21 2.68 18.03 -2.66
CA PRO A 21 2.90 18.82 -1.46
C PRO A 21 4.13 19.72 -1.64
N PRO A 22 4.04 21.02 -1.36
CA PRO A 22 5.18 21.94 -1.44
C PRO A 22 6.39 21.37 -0.69
N SER A 23 7.58 21.48 -1.26
CA SER A 23 8.82 20.97 -0.64
C SER A 23 9.06 21.57 0.75
N GLN A 24 8.64 22.81 0.97
CA GLN A 24 8.66 23.49 2.27
C GLN A 24 7.69 22.90 3.31
N ILE A 25 6.63 22.19 2.89
CA ILE A 25 5.71 21.47 3.79
C ILE A 25 6.26 20.08 4.11
N VAL A 26 6.90 19.43 3.13
CA VAL A 26 7.54 18.13 3.34
C VAL A 26 8.82 18.26 4.16
N TRP A 27 9.62 19.28 3.88
CA TRP A 27 10.95 19.55 4.46
C TRP A 27 11.04 20.99 4.98
N PRO A 28 10.27 21.39 6.01
CA PRO A 28 10.23 22.76 6.54
C PRO A 28 11.50 23.21 7.26
N TRP A 29 12.42 22.29 7.56
CA TRP A 29 13.68 22.59 8.25
C TRP A 29 14.76 22.95 7.22
N SER A 30 15.75 23.73 7.64
CA SER A 30 16.89 24.02 6.77
C SER A 30 17.54 22.68 6.35
N GLU A 31 18.13 22.61 5.16
CA GLU A 31 18.83 21.40 4.71
C GLU A 31 19.99 21.02 5.67
N GLU A 32 20.43 21.96 6.52
CA GLU A 32 21.40 21.75 7.58
C GLU A 32 20.83 20.99 8.80
N ASP A 33 19.52 21.07 9.05
CA ASP A 33 18.89 20.52 10.26
C ASP A 33 18.33 19.10 10.06
N VAL A 34 17.79 18.78 8.88
CA VAL A 34 17.21 17.46 8.56
C VAL A 34 17.54 17.07 7.12
N PRO A 35 18.36 16.01 6.91
CA PRO A 35 18.69 15.52 5.58
C PRO A 35 17.44 15.05 4.81
N ARG A 36 17.38 15.30 3.50
CA ARG A 36 16.37 14.71 2.59
C ARG A 36 16.69 13.27 2.22
N SER A 37 17.22 12.50 3.17
CA SER A 37 17.57 11.09 2.99
C SER A 37 17.27 10.30 4.25
N SER A 38 17.08 9.00 4.08
CA SER A 38 16.90 8.10 5.21
C SER A 38 18.22 7.53 5.74
N ASP A 39 19.38 8.01 5.30
CA ASP A 39 20.68 7.47 5.73
C ASP A 39 20.94 7.73 7.22
N ASN A 40 20.58 8.91 7.70
CA ASN A 40 20.91 9.39 9.04
C ASN A 40 19.67 9.54 9.93
N VAL A 41 19.93 9.57 11.23
CA VAL A 41 18.96 9.97 12.24
C VAL A 41 19.24 11.40 12.69
N HIS A 42 18.20 12.13 13.12
CA HIS A 42 18.29 13.51 13.58
C HIS A 42 17.50 13.70 14.87
N ILE A 43 17.71 14.82 15.57
CA ILE A 43 17.07 15.09 16.85
C ILE A 43 15.57 15.30 16.64
N SER A 44 14.77 14.56 17.39
CA SER A 44 13.31 14.68 17.40
C SER A 44 12.85 15.89 18.24
N PRO A 45 11.80 16.61 17.82
CA PRO A 45 11.12 17.56 18.70
C PRO A 45 10.33 16.86 19.82
N VAL A 46 10.13 15.54 19.72
CA VAL A 46 9.39 14.76 20.71
C VAL A 46 10.28 14.46 21.92
N PRO A 47 9.81 14.71 23.16
CA PRO A 47 10.55 14.34 24.36
C PRO A 47 10.88 12.85 24.41
N ALA A 48 12.08 12.48 24.91
CA ALA A 48 12.56 11.10 24.89
C ALA A 48 11.69 10.08 25.66
N ASN A 49 10.79 10.54 26.52
CA ASN A 49 9.86 9.71 27.29
C ASN A 49 8.40 9.85 26.83
N ALA A 50 8.15 10.56 25.73
CA ALA A 50 6.82 10.75 25.16
C ALA A 50 6.59 9.81 23.97
N SER A 51 5.33 9.47 23.72
CA SER A 51 4.93 8.71 22.52
C SER A 51 4.95 9.61 21.29
N ILE A 52 5.75 9.26 20.27
CA ILE A 52 5.79 9.98 18.99
C ILE A 52 4.39 10.11 18.37
N ARG A 53 3.61 9.02 18.37
CA ARG A 53 2.22 9.02 17.88
C ARG A 53 1.38 10.05 18.60
N SER A 54 1.39 10.02 19.93
CA SER A 54 0.52 10.85 20.76
C SER A 54 0.85 12.33 20.59
N PHE A 55 2.15 12.66 20.53
CA PHE A 55 2.61 14.03 20.33
C PHE A 55 2.07 14.63 19.03
N TYR A 56 2.29 13.96 17.90
CA TYR A 56 1.87 14.46 16.60
C TYR A 56 0.36 14.42 16.39
N LEU A 57 -0.31 13.35 16.83
CA LEU A 57 -1.75 13.21 16.70
C LEU A 57 -2.49 14.27 17.53
N GLN A 58 -2.01 14.58 18.75
CA GLN A 58 -2.59 15.65 19.58
C GLN A 58 -2.40 17.03 18.96
N ALA A 59 -1.25 17.31 18.36
CA ALA A 59 -1.02 18.57 17.66
C ALA A 59 -1.99 18.76 16.49
N VAL A 60 -2.11 17.74 15.62
CA VAL A 60 -3.01 17.79 14.45
C VAL A 60 -4.48 17.89 14.87
N THR A 61 -4.92 17.08 15.85
CA THR A 61 -6.30 17.14 16.36
C THR A 61 -6.60 18.44 17.12
N GLY A 62 -5.57 19.08 17.70
CA GLY A 62 -5.61 20.42 18.28
C GLY A 62 -5.62 21.56 17.26
N GLY A 63 -5.45 21.26 15.97
CA GLY A 63 -5.51 22.22 14.86
C GLY A 63 -4.16 22.68 14.32
N ASP A 64 -3.04 22.20 14.87
CA ASP A 64 -1.70 22.45 14.33
C ASP A 64 -1.36 21.41 13.25
N THR A 65 -1.91 21.61 12.06
CA THR A 65 -1.63 20.75 10.90
C THR A 65 -0.28 21.04 10.25
N ALA A 66 0.40 22.13 10.62
CA ALA A 66 1.68 22.52 10.04
C ALA A 66 2.85 21.70 10.58
N ILE A 67 2.68 21.05 11.73
CA ILE A 67 3.70 20.20 12.36
C ILE A 67 4.06 18.96 11.51
N LEU A 68 3.18 18.54 10.61
CA LEU A 68 3.38 17.39 9.72
C LEU A 68 2.73 17.60 8.35
N PRO A 69 3.37 17.16 7.25
CA PRO A 69 2.75 17.23 5.94
C PRO A 69 1.49 16.34 5.87
N PRO A 70 0.44 16.78 5.15
CA PRO A 70 -0.64 15.89 4.74
C PRO A 70 -0.13 14.85 3.74
N PRO A 71 -0.87 13.74 3.53
CA PRO A 71 -0.50 12.75 2.53
C PRO A 71 -0.74 13.30 1.13
N MET A 72 0.02 12.78 0.17
CA MET A 72 -0.39 12.80 -1.23
C MET A 72 -1.23 11.54 -1.49
N ILE A 73 -2.41 11.68 -2.07
CA ILE A 73 -3.31 10.56 -2.34
C ILE A 73 -3.32 10.31 -3.85
N SER A 74 -2.70 9.21 -4.27
CA SER A 74 -2.75 8.75 -5.66
C SER A 74 -3.91 7.79 -5.85
N ALA A 75 -4.91 8.20 -6.63
CA ALA A 75 -6.14 7.43 -6.84
C ALA A 75 -6.33 7.07 -8.32
N SER A 76 -6.79 5.87 -8.62
CA SER A 76 -7.09 5.50 -10.01
C SER A 76 -8.18 6.40 -10.58
N GLU A 77 -8.06 6.81 -11.85
CA GLU A 77 -8.92 7.82 -12.48
C GLU A 77 -10.41 7.46 -12.45
N PHE A 78 -10.72 6.16 -12.39
CA PHE A 78 -12.09 5.71 -12.32
C PHE A 78 -12.73 5.91 -10.94
N VAL A 79 -11.95 6.05 -9.86
CA VAL A 79 -12.50 6.26 -8.52
C VAL A 79 -13.09 7.67 -8.44
N PRO A 80 -14.41 7.83 -8.22
CA PRO A 80 -15.01 9.16 -8.14
C PRO A 80 -14.37 10.01 -7.03
N PRO A 81 -14.08 11.31 -7.26
CA PRO A 81 -13.41 12.15 -6.26
C PRO A 81 -14.15 12.20 -4.91
N ALA A 82 -15.48 12.22 -4.92
CA ALA A 82 -16.29 12.16 -3.70
C ALA A 82 -16.09 10.86 -2.92
N LEU A 83 -15.82 9.73 -3.62
CA LEU A 83 -15.49 8.46 -2.98
C LEU A 83 -14.07 8.49 -2.41
N VAL A 84 -13.10 9.11 -3.08
CA VAL A 84 -11.74 9.29 -2.50
C VAL A 84 -11.81 9.99 -1.15
N GLU A 85 -12.51 11.14 -1.08
CA GLU A 85 -12.68 11.86 0.19
C GLU A 85 -13.45 11.02 1.22
N HIS A 86 -14.54 10.38 0.80
CA HIS A 86 -15.35 9.55 1.69
C HIS A 86 -14.51 8.44 2.33
N LEU A 87 -13.75 7.69 1.53
CA LEU A 87 -12.94 6.57 2.00
C LEU A 87 -11.81 7.06 2.92
N MET A 88 -11.20 8.21 2.62
CA MET A 88 -10.16 8.80 3.45
C MET A 88 -10.68 9.39 4.77
N ARG A 89 -11.96 9.75 4.88
CA ARG A 89 -12.53 10.32 6.12
C ARG A 89 -13.32 9.31 6.96
N LYS A 90 -13.90 8.28 6.34
CA LYS A 90 -14.89 7.36 6.96
C LYS A 90 -14.31 5.99 7.34
N LYS A 91 -13.01 6.02 7.61
CA LYS A 91 -12.13 4.93 8.04
C LYS A 91 -12.67 4.23 9.30
N ARG A 92 -12.55 2.90 9.39
CA ARG A 92 -12.95 2.11 10.57
C ARG A 92 -11.87 2.11 11.65
N GLY A 93 -12.27 2.16 12.91
CA GLY A 93 -11.36 2.15 14.08
C GLY A 93 -10.73 0.80 14.44
N SER A 94 -10.83 -0.22 13.59
CA SER A 94 -10.35 -1.58 13.89
C SER A 94 -10.09 -2.35 12.61
N ALA A 95 -8.96 -3.08 12.54
CA ALA A 95 -8.71 -4.10 11.53
C ALA A 95 -9.77 -5.20 11.62
N LEU A 96 -10.56 -5.37 10.57
CA LEU A 96 -11.57 -6.41 10.46
C LEU A 96 -11.66 -6.82 9.00
N GLY A 97 -11.56 -8.12 8.73
CA GLY A 97 -11.72 -8.64 7.36
C GLY A 97 -13.09 -8.35 6.74
N SER A 98 -14.10 -7.98 7.53
CA SER A 98 -15.36 -7.41 7.00
C SER A 98 -15.37 -5.90 7.20
N LYS A 99 -15.60 -5.16 6.13
CA LYS A 99 -15.67 -3.68 6.19
C LYS A 99 -17.05 -3.23 6.65
N PHE A 100 -18.10 -3.96 6.32
CA PHE A 100 -19.43 -3.68 6.83
C PHE A 100 -19.79 -4.53 8.04
N VAL A 101 -20.15 -3.87 9.14
CA VAL A 101 -20.90 -4.42 10.27
C VAL A 101 -22.00 -3.43 10.65
N PRO A 102 -23.05 -3.82 11.41
CA PRO A 102 -24.05 -2.88 11.88
C PRO A 102 -23.42 -1.65 12.54
N GLY A 103 -23.79 -0.46 12.06
CA GLY A 103 -23.25 0.84 12.49
C GLY A 103 -22.00 1.32 11.74
N ALA A 104 -21.46 0.54 10.80
CA ALA A 104 -20.31 0.96 9.98
C ALA A 104 -20.66 2.10 9.01
N GLU A 105 -19.67 2.93 8.70
CA GLU A 105 -19.80 4.06 7.76
C GLU A 105 -19.37 3.70 6.34
N ILE A 106 -18.76 2.51 6.16
CA ILE A 106 -18.31 1.97 4.86
C ILE A 106 -18.89 0.57 4.61
N THR A 107 -19.08 0.22 3.34
CA THR A 107 -19.51 -1.10 2.89
C THR A 107 -18.33 -1.99 2.49
N ASN A 108 -18.58 -3.27 2.18
CA ASN A 108 -17.53 -4.16 1.69
C ASN A 108 -17.02 -3.78 0.29
N MET A 109 -17.90 -3.31 -0.61
CA MET A 109 -17.46 -2.89 -1.95
C MET A 109 -16.78 -1.51 -1.94
N GLU A 110 -17.11 -0.63 -1.00
CA GLU A 110 -16.27 0.54 -0.69
C GLU A 110 -14.89 0.12 -0.16
N GLY A 111 -14.86 -0.93 0.66
CA GLY A 111 -13.63 -1.64 1.04
C GLY A 111 -12.76 -2.04 -0.14
N ALA A 112 -13.34 -2.71 -1.13
CA ALA A 112 -12.64 -3.13 -2.34
C ALA A 112 -12.20 -1.93 -3.21
N MET A 113 -13.03 -0.87 -3.30
CA MET A 113 -12.68 0.35 -4.03
C MET A 113 -11.45 1.04 -3.42
N HIS A 114 -11.29 0.96 -2.10
CA HIS A 114 -10.21 1.63 -1.40
C HIS A 114 -8.81 1.10 -1.75
N THR A 115 -8.71 -0.12 -2.29
CA THR A 115 -7.48 -0.63 -2.93
C THR A 115 -6.95 0.33 -4.01
N PHE A 116 -7.81 1.13 -4.64
CA PHE A 116 -7.42 2.06 -5.71
C PHE A 116 -7.13 3.48 -5.23
N VAL A 117 -7.02 3.68 -3.92
CA VAL A 117 -6.68 4.97 -3.30
C VAL A 117 -5.43 4.74 -2.43
N VAL A 118 -4.30 5.27 -2.87
CA VAL A 118 -2.99 5.06 -2.23
C VAL A 118 -2.49 6.34 -1.58
N PRO A 119 -2.58 6.47 -0.24
CA PRO A 119 -2.01 7.60 0.47
C PRO A 119 -0.51 7.39 0.69
N ILE A 120 0.30 8.36 0.27
CA ILE A 120 1.73 8.43 0.54
C ILE A 120 1.99 9.59 1.49
N VAL A 121 2.51 9.30 2.67
CA VAL A 121 2.99 10.31 3.61
C VAL A 121 4.41 10.70 3.17
N PRO A 122 4.59 11.93 2.65
CA PRO A 122 5.85 12.31 1.98
C PRO A 122 7.01 12.48 2.97
N ARG A 123 6.70 12.65 4.25
CA ARG A 123 7.67 12.58 5.36
C ARG A 123 7.00 12.05 6.62
N CYS A 124 7.55 10.96 7.13
CA CYS A 124 7.16 10.33 8.37
C CYS A 124 8.38 10.22 9.27
N GLU A 125 8.26 10.68 10.51
CA GLU A 125 9.31 10.57 11.53
C GLU A 125 9.13 9.26 12.30
N THR A 126 10.16 8.41 12.35
CA THR A 126 10.09 7.12 13.05
C THR A 126 11.05 7.07 14.24
N GLU A 127 10.56 6.64 15.42
CA GLU A 127 11.36 6.43 16.64
C GLU A 127 12.04 5.05 16.62
N GLY A 128 12.80 4.78 15.56
CA GLY A 128 13.42 3.49 15.29
C GLY A 128 13.04 2.94 13.92
N ASP A 129 13.76 1.90 13.51
CA ASP A 129 13.53 1.19 12.25
C ASP A 129 12.62 -0.03 12.47
N TYR A 130 11.65 -0.25 11.58
CA TYR A 130 10.72 -1.37 11.64
C TYR A 130 11.45 -2.73 11.57
N CYS A 131 11.01 -3.70 12.38
CA CYS A 131 11.51 -5.06 12.34
C CYS A 131 10.41 -6.10 12.62
N PHE A 132 10.61 -7.32 12.12
CA PHE A 132 9.71 -8.44 12.38
C PHE A 132 10.43 -9.49 13.23
N SER A 133 10.18 -9.49 14.54
CA SER A 133 10.83 -10.41 15.49
C SER A 133 9.79 -11.00 16.45
N ALA A 134 9.29 -12.20 16.13
CA ALA A 134 8.14 -12.82 16.81
C ALA A 134 6.91 -11.87 16.87
N GLY A 135 6.66 -11.14 15.77
CA GLY A 135 5.63 -10.11 15.64
C GLY A 135 6.16 -8.79 15.06
N HIS A 136 5.25 -7.91 14.65
CA HIS A 136 5.56 -6.56 14.15
C HIS A 136 6.06 -5.66 15.29
N LYS A 137 7.23 -5.04 15.10
CA LYS A 137 7.92 -4.21 16.11
C LYS A 137 8.74 -3.09 15.43
N ALA A 138 9.32 -2.23 16.25
CA ALA A 138 10.42 -1.36 15.85
C ALA A 138 11.64 -1.62 16.75
N THR A 139 12.82 -1.33 16.22
CA THR A 139 14.05 -1.20 17.04
C THR A 139 13.86 -0.09 18.08
N PRO A 140 14.49 -0.18 19.26
CA PRO A 140 14.38 0.88 20.25
C PRO A 140 14.88 2.22 19.71
N PRO A 141 14.26 3.34 20.16
CA PRO A 141 14.71 4.66 19.78
C PRO A 141 16.16 4.88 20.22
N ILE A 142 16.93 5.58 19.38
CA ILE A 142 18.25 6.06 19.78
C ILE A 142 18.02 7.28 20.68
N THR A 143 18.61 7.27 21.88
CA THR A 143 18.59 8.42 22.79
C THR A 143 20.02 8.92 22.99
N VAL A 144 20.23 10.22 22.81
CA VAL A 144 21.54 10.86 23.00
C VAL A 144 21.45 11.99 24.03
N ASN A 145 22.55 12.29 24.71
CA ASN A 145 22.63 13.47 25.57
C ASN A 145 23.00 14.70 24.72
N SER A 146 22.12 15.69 24.68
CA SER A 146 22.36 16.97 24.02
C SER A 146 22.01 18.11 24.98
N GLY A 147 22.98 18.97 25.27
CA GLY A 147 22.79 20.11 26.19
C GLY A 147 22.35 19.70 27.60
N GLY A 148 22.79 18.55 28.10
CA GLY A 148 22.43 18.04 29.43
C GLY A 148 21.04 17.39 29.52
N LYS A 149 20.32 17.25 28.40
CA LYS A 149 19.03 16.56 28.31
C LYS A 149 19.14 15.33 27.40
N ASN A 150 18.40 14.29 27.74
CA ASN A 150 18.22 13.14 26.86
C ASN A 150 17.21 13.50 25.77
N VAL A 151 17.63 13.37 24.51
CA VAL A 151 16.80 13.62 23.34
C VAL A 151 16.67 12.35 22.52
N MET A 152 15.49 12.14 21.95
CA MET A 152 15.22 11.04 21.02
C MET A 152 15.73 11.41 19.64
N MET A 153 16.29 10.43 18.93
CA MET A 153 16.62 10.56 17.52
C MET A 153 15.56 9.87 16.67
N THR A 154 15.15 10.49 15.57
CA THR A 154 14.22 9.93 14.59
C THR A 154 14.87 9.79 13.22
N ARG A 155 14.31 8.91 12.40
CA ARG A 155 14.64 8.82 10.97
C ARG A 155 13.47 9.37 10.17
N SER A 156 13.76 10.20 9.17
CA SER A 156 12.78 10.58 8.17
C SER A 156 12.66 9.47 7.14
N VAL A 157 11.44 8.99 6.91
CA VAL A 157 11.10 8.00 5.89
C VAL A 157 9.92 8.52 5.05
N VAL A 158 9.70 7.94 3.89
CA VAL A 158 8.41 8.04 3.19
C VAL A 158 7.57 6.85 3.66
N MET A 159 6.30 7.08 3.99
CA MET A 159 5.41 5.98 4.35
C MET A 159 4.35 5.82 3.26
N SER A 160 4.27 4.62 2.72
CA SER A 160 3.21 4.24 1.79
C SER A 160 2.11 3.51 2.57
N ALA A 161 0.91 4.08 2.58
CA ALA A 161 -0.28 3.48 3.19
C ALA A 161 -1.13 2.73 2.16
N THR A 162 -0.47 2.08 1.19
CA THR A 162 -1.07 1.20 0.18
C THR A 162 -1.94 0.12 0.84
N ILE A 163 -3.07 -0.17 0.21
CA ILE A 163 -4.05 -1.13 0.74
C ILE A 163 -4.08 -2.33 -0.17
N HIS A 164 -3.70 -3.47 0.38
CA HIS A 164 -3.67 -4.70 -0.39
C HIS A 164 -5.09 -5.09 -0.81
N MET A 165 -5.16 -5.90 -1.86
CA MET A 165 -6.39 -6.61 -2.19
C MET A 165 -6.83 -7.46 -0.98
N ASP A 166 -7.98 -7.14 -0.41
CA ASP A 166 -8.47 -7.79 0.81
C ASP A 166 -9.18 -9.12 0.52
N PHE A 167 -8.46 -10.22 0.80
CA PHE A 167 -8.99 -11.57 0.82
C PHE A 167 -8.94 -12.19 2.23
N GLU A 168 -8.96 -11.38 3.29
CA GLU A 168 -9.08 -11.88 4.67
C GLU A 168 -10.42 -12.60 4.85
N LEU A 169 -11.48 -12.06 4.25
CA LEU A 169 -12.81 -12.66 4.16
C LEU A 169 -13.31 -12.73 2.72
N PRO A 170 -14.28 -13.62 2.42
CA PRO A 170 -14.75 -13.80 1.06
C PRO A 170 -15.70 -12.70 0.56
N THR A 171 -15.97 -11.69 1.39
CA THR A 171 -17.00 -10.68 1.18
C THR A 171 -16.49 -9.40 0.54
N VAL A 172 -15.17 -9.24 0.39
CA VAL A 172 -14.52 -8.05 -0.18
C VAL A 172 -13.97 -8.38 -1.56
N MET A 173 -12.65 -8.57 -1.74
CA MET A 173 -12.06 -8.71 -3.07
C MET A 173 -12.51 -10.00 -3.78
N LEU A 174 -12.71 -11.10 -3.04
CA LEU A 174 -13.29 -12.33 -3.59
C LEU A 174 -14.69 -12.12 -4.15
N GLU A 175 -15.50 -11.27 -3.54
CA GLU A 175 -16.86 -10.98 -4.01
C GLU A 175 -16.83 -10.14 -5.28
N LEU A 176 -15.91 -9.18 -5.37
CA LEU A 176 -15.69 -8.38 -6.57
C LEU A 176 -15.33 -9.29 -7.75
N CYS A 177 -14.30 -10.12 -7.61
CA CYS A 177 -13.68 -10.83 -8.72
C CYS A 177 -14.29 -12.20 -9.07
N ARG A 178 -15.27 -12.71 -8.30
CA ARG A 178 -15.89 -14.02 -8.56
C ARG A 178 -16.82 -14.03 -9.76
N LEU A 179 -16.81 -15.16 -10.48
CA LEU A 179 -17.83 -15.47 -11.47
C LEU A 179 -19.11 -15.93 -10.78
N ARG A 180 -20.25 -15.63 -11.41
CA ARG A 180 -21.58 -16.09 -10.99
C ARG A 180 -22.22 -16.92 -12.11
N ASN A 181 -23.38 -17.51 -11.84
CA ASN A 181 -24.14 -18.22 -12.87
C ASN A 181 -24.61 -17.28 -14.00
N GLU A 182 -24.78 -16.01 -13.67
CA GLU A 182 -25.12 -14.95 -14.61
C GLU A 182 -23.91 -14.04 -14.83
N GLU A 183 -23.87 -13.42 -16.01
CA GLU A 183 -22.90 -12.38 -16.34
C GLU A 183 -23.08 -11.16 -15.43
N VAL A 184 -21.98 -10.48 -15.12
CA VAL A 184 -22.00 -9.15 -14.51
C VAL A 184 -21.55 -8.14 -15.56
N ALA A 185 -22.49 -7.46 -16.19
CA ALA A 185 -22.21 -6.34 -17.09
C ALA A 185 -21.76 -5.12 -16.27
N GLY A 186 -20.61 -4.54 -16.63
CA GLY A 186 -20.07 -3.37 -15.98
C GLY A 186 -20.86 -2.09 -16.28
N LYS A 187 -20.79 -1.11 -15.39
CA LYS A 187 -21.42 0.21 -15.56
C LYS A 187 -20.54 1.30 -14.96
N ASP A 188 -20.16 2.30 -15.76
CA ASP A 188 -19.37 3.42 -15.26
C ASP A 188 -20.20 4.43 -14.46
N LEU A 189 -19.88 4.60 -13.17
CA LEU A 189 -20.54 5.55 -12.27
C LEU A 189 -20.13 7.00 -12.51
N ASN A 190 -18.96 7.24 -13.13
CA ASN A 190 -18.55 8.61 -13.48
C ASN A 190 -19.48 9.26 -14.53
N THR A 191 -20.23 8.42 -15.25
CA THR A 191 -21.24 8.87 -16.22
C THR A 191 -22.67 8.87 -15.66
N ASP A 192 -22.86 8.45 -14.41
CA ASP A 192 -24.17 8.35 -13.77
C ASP A 192 -24.44 9.56 -12.86
N PRO A 193 -25.22 10.57 -13.32
CA PRO A 193 -25.50 11.76 -12.51
C PRO A 193 -26.36 11.46 -11.28
N ALA A 194 -26.99 10.27 -11.21
CA ALA A 194 -27.78 9.85 -10.06
C ALA A 194 -26.94 9.13 -8.99
N PHE A 195 -25.66 8.84 -9.27
CA PHE A 195 -24.79 8.20 -8.28
C PHE A 195 -24.64 9.08 -7.04
N LYS A 196 -24.95 8.50 -5.88
CA LYS A 196 -24.72 9.11 -4.57
C LYS A 196 -24.11 8.10 -3.63
N ILE A 197 -23.16 8.56 -2.82
CA ILE A 197 -22.63 7.78 -1.70
C ILE A 197 -23.73 7.70 -0.66
N LEU A 198 -24.09 6.49 -0.24
CA LEU A 198 -25.11 6.29 0.79
C LEU A 198 -24.66 6.90 2.13
N SER A 199 -25.61 7.48 2.87
CA SER A 199 -25.38 7.88 4.25
C SER A 199 -25.18 6.66 5.16
N LYS A 200 -24.62 6.89 6.36
CA LYS A 200 -24.47 5.85 7.39
C LYS A 200 -25.78 5.11 7.67
N ALA A 201 -26.90 5.84 7.75
CA ALA A 201 -28.22 5.29 8.00
C ALA A 201 -28.74 4.46 6.82
N GLU A 202 -28.60 4.94 5.58
CA GLU A 202 -28.99 4.20 4.38
C GLU A 202 -28.19 2.91 4.22
N LYS A 203 -26.88 2.89 4.56
CA LYS A 203 -26.04 1.68 4.54
C LYS A 203 -26.52 0.59 5.52
N GLN A 204 -27.29 0.96 6.54
CA GLN A 204 -27.88 -0.02 7.46
C GLN A 204 -29.11 -0.73 6.87
N ILE A 205 -29.72 -0.17 5.82
CA ILE A 205 -30.89 -0.75 5.16
C ILE A 205 -30.39 -1.79 4.13
N PRO A 206 -30.64 -3.10 4.32
CA PRO A 206 -30.02 -4.15 3.49
C PRO A 206 -30.25 -3.98 1.98
N ALA A 207 -31.50 -3.71 1.57
CA ALA A 207 -31.84 -3.55 0.16
C ALA A 207 -31.11 -2.37 -0.51
N LEU A 208 -30.95 -1.24 0.20
CA LEU A 208 -30.22 -0.09 -0.34
C LEU A 208 -28.72 -0.38 -0.40
N ARG A 209 -28.16 -0.97 0.66
CA ARG A 209 -26.74 -1.36 0.71
C ARG A 209 -26.39 -2.35 -0.39
N GLU A 210 -27.20 -3.38 -0.60
CA GLU A 210 -26.95 -4.41 -1.62
C GLU A 210 -27.00 -3.84 -3.03
N ALA A 211 -27.97 -2.97 -3.33
CA ALA A 211 -28.04 -2.28 -4.62
C ALA A 211 -26.85 -1.33 -4.84
N TYR A 212 -26.40 -0.65 -3.79
CA TYR A 212 -25.23 0.22 -3.82
C TYR A 212 -23.93 -0.58 -4.03
N ASP A 213 -23.73 -1.66 -3.28
CA ASP A 213 -22.58 -2.56 -3.44
C ASP A 213 -22.55 -3.19 -4.84
N ASP A 214 -23.69 -3.60 -5.38
CA ASP A 214 -23.78 -4.10 -6.76
C ASP A 214 -23.42 -3.01 -7.79
N SER A 215 -23.81 -1.76 -7.55
CA SER A 215 -23.44 -0.63 -8.41
C SER A 215 -21.94 -0.35 -8.39
N LEU A 216 -21.31 -0.34 -7.22
CA LEU A 216 -19.85 -0.21 -7.07
C LEU A 216 -19.12 -1.39 -7.71
N ARG A 217 -19.65 -2.62 -7.56
CA ARG A 217 -19.10 -3.81 -8.19
C ARG A 217 -19.13 -3.70 -9.71
N LYS A 218 -20.26 -3.33 -10.30
CA LYS A 218 -20.39 -3.13 -11.75
C LYS A 218 -19.46 -2.04 -12.27
N HIS A 219 -19.22 -0.99 -11.49
CA HIS A 219 -18.23 0.02 -11.81
C HIS A 219 -16.81 -0.50 -11.86
N MET A 220 -16.39 -1.21 -10.82
CA MET A 220 -15.08 -1.84 -10.80
C MET A 220 -14.95 -2.88 -11.91
N VAL A 221 -15.98 -3.68 -12.20
CA VAL A 221 -15.97 -4.61 -13.34
C VAL A 221 -15.81 -3.89 -14.68
N PHE A 222 -16.48 -2.76 -14.87
CA PHE A 222 -16.32 -1.94 -16.07
C PHE A 222 -14.86 -1.52 -16.25
N HIS A 223 -14.22 -1.03 -15.20
CA HIS A 223 -12.85 -0.51 -15.30
C HIS A 223 -11.77 -1.60 -15.19
N LEU A 224 -12.04 -2.74 -14.56
CA LEU A 224 -11.02 -3.76 -14.30
C LEU A 224 -11.14 -4.99 -15.23
N THR A 225 -11.88 -4.88 -16.33
CA THR A 225 -11.94 -5.91 -17.37
C THR A 225 -11.96 -5.28 -18.75
N THR A 226 -11.26 -5.89 -19.70
CA THR A 226 -11.14 -5.40 -21.08
C THR A 226 -12.49 -5.42 -21.79
N ALA A 227 -13.33 -6.40 -21.48
CA ALA A 227 -14.67 -6.53 -22.06
C ALA A 227 -15.75 -5.75 -21.28
N HIS A 228 -15.37 -4.96 -20.26
CA HIS A 228 -16.27 -4.27 -19.35
C HIS A 228 -17.35 -5.16 -18.72
N ARG A 229 -17.04 -6.45 -18.53
CA ARG A 229 -17.94 -7.47 -17.97
C ARG A 229 -17.16 -8.60 -17.30
N LEU A 230 -17.78 -9.26 -16.33
CA LEU A 230 -17.37 -10.60 -15.89
C LEU A 230 -18.31 -11.63 -16.51
N PRO A 231 -17.78 -12.64 -17.23
CA PRO A 231 -18.62 -13.65 -17.89
C PRO A 231 -19.36 -14.54 -16.90
N SER A 232 -20.40 -15.22 -17.38
CA SER A 232 -21.05 -16.28 -16.59
C SER A 232 -20.11 -17.47 -16.40
N LEU A 233 -20.31 -18.23 -15.32
CA LEU A 233 -19.50 -19.41 -15.02
C LEU A 233 -19.56 -20.49 -16.11
N SER A 234 -20.70 -20.59 -16.80
CA SER A 234 -20.97 -21.58 -17.84
C SER A 234 -20.49 -21.16 -19.24
N GLU A 235 -19.91 -19.97 -19.39
CA GLU A 235 -19.44 -19.49 -20.70
C GLU A 235 -18.32 -20.40 -21.27
N PRO A 236 -18.47 -20.98 -22.49
CA PRO A 236 -17.54 -21.98 -23.02
C PRO A 236 -16.09 -21.50 -23.22
N ALA A 237 -15.90 -20.19 -23.40
CA ALA A 237 -14.58 -19.59 -23.59
C ALA A 237 -13.74 -19.63 -22.30
N ASN A 238 -14.36 -19.80 -21.14
CA ASN A 238 -13.70 -19.72 -19.85
C ASN A 238 -12.74 -20.87 -19.61
N LYS A 239 -11.48 -20.54 -19.30
CA LYS A 239 -10.45 -21.51 -18.92
C LYS A 239 -10.21 -21.43 -17.42
N ILE A 240 -10.87 -22.32 -16.68
CA ILE A 240 -10.78 -22.40 -15.23
C ILE A 240 -9.63 -23.33 -14.83
N MET A 241 -8.67 -22.78 -14.11
CA MET A 241 -7.46 -23.46 -13.67
C MET A 241 -7.51 -23.75 -12.16
N THR A 242 -6.76 -24.75 -11.73
CA THR A 242 -6.44 -24.94 -10.31
C THR A 242 -5.48 -23.83 -9.86
N LEU A 243 -5.33 -23.65 -8.54
CA LEU A 243 -4.38 -22.70 -7.98
C LEU A 243 -2.96 -22.96 -8.51
N GLU A 244 -2.47 -24.20 -8.42
CA GLU A 244 -1.14 -24.61 -8.90
C GLU A 244 -0.92 -24.24 -10.38
N LYS A 245 -1.87 -24.60 -11.26
CA LYS A 245 -1.79 -24.25 -12.68
C LYS A 245 -1.80 -22.75 -12.92
N SER A 246 -2.52 -21.99 -12.08
CA SER A 246 -2.55 -20.54 -12.18
C SER A 246 -1.23 -19.92 -11.74
N LEU A 247 -0.60 -20.44 -10.69
CA LEU A 247 0.73 -20.00 -10.25
C LEU A 247 1.78 -20.25 -11.35
N SER A 248 1.82 -21.45 -11.92
CA SER A 248 2.72 -21.77 -13.04
C SER A 248 2.45 -20.90 -14.26
N PHE A 249 1.18 -20.63 -14.57
CA PHE A 249 0.81 -19.74 -15.67
C PHE A 249 1.30 -18.31 -15.44
N LEU A 250 1.08 -17.74 -14.24
CA LEU A 250 1.57 -16.40 -13.91
C LEU A 250 3.09 -16.32 -13.93
N GLU A 251 3.79 -17.37 -13.47
CA GLU A 251 5.25 -17.45 -13.54
C GLU A 251 5.77 -17.42 -14.97
N VAL A 252 5.15 -18.17 -15.89
CA VAL A 252 5.47 -18.10 -17.34
C VAL A 252 5.25 -16.68 -17.88
N LEU A 253 4.18 -15.99 -17.47
CA LEU A 253 3.96 -14.60 -17.88
C LEU A 253 5.03 -13.66 -17.33
N ILE A 254 5.46 -13.86 -16.07
CA ILE A 254 6.52 -13.06 -15.45
C ILE A 254 7.86 -13.30 -16.14
N ASN A 255 8.16 -14.51 -16.60
CA ASN A 255 9.43 -14.77 -17.26
C ASN A 255 9.43 -14.23 -18.71
N ASP A 256 8.43 -14.59 -19.51
CA ASP A 256 8.60 -14.60 -20.97
C ASP A 256 7.55 -13.81 -21.77
N SER A 257 6.59 -13.14 -21.12
CA SER A 257 5.49 -12.49 -21.85
C SER A 257 5.66 -11.00 -22.11
N ALA A 258 5.47 -10.59 -23.37
CA ALA A 258 5.35 -9.19 -23.80
C ALA A 258 3.89 -8.67 -23.80
N HIS A 259 2.90 -9.57 -23.87
CA HIS A 259 1.47 -9.22 -23.98
C HIS A 259 0.68 -9.77 -22.79
N ILE A 260 0.97 -9.25 -21.60
CA ILE A 260 0.42 -9.76 -20.34
C ILE A 260 -1.11 -9.63 -20.26
N PRO A 261 -1.73 -8.47 -20.51
CA PRO A 261 -3.18 -8.29 -20.33
C PRO A 261 -4.02 -9.26 -21.18
N ASP A 262 -3.70 -9.36 -22.47
CA ASP A 262 -4.44 -10.19 -23.44
C ASP A 262 -4.44 -11.68 -23.05
N GLN A 263 -3.35 -12.16 -22.44
CA GLN A 263 -3.23 -13.56 -22.03
C GLN A 263 -4.08 -13.91 -20.81
N LEU A 264 -4.48 -12.92 -20.01
CA LEU A 264 -5.29 -13.10 -18.81
C LEU A 264 -6.79 -13.12 -19.10
N VAL A 265 -7.21 -12.62 -20.28
CA VAL A 265 -8.61 -12.64 -20.71
C VAL A 265 -9.13 -14.08 -20.76
N HIS A 266 -10.33 -14.29 -20.21
CA HIS A 266 -10.96 -15.61 -20.03
C HIS A 266 -10.14 -16.63 -19.20
N ARG A 267 -9.16 -16.18 -18.40
CA ARG A 267 -8.42 -17.02 -17.45
C ARG A 267 -8.96 -16.84 -16.04
N PHE A 268 -9.28 -17.96 -15.41
CA PHE A 268 -9.85 -17.97 -14.08
C PHE A 268 -9.12 -18.96 -13.20
N THR A 269 -9.08 -18.69 -11.90
CA THR A 269 -8.50 -19.58 -10.90
C THR A 269 -9.54 -20.03 -9.89
N LYS A 270 -9.43 -21.27 -9.42
CA LYS A 270 -10.20 -21.80 -8.31
C LYS A 270 -9.60 -21.36 -6.99
N VAL A 271 -10.42 -20.72 -6.16
CA VAL A 271 -10.09 -20.33 -4.78
C VAL A 271 -11.16 -20.90 -3.86
N GLY A 272 -10.84 -22.02 -3.20
CA GLY A 272 -11.82 -22.85 -2.51
C GLY A 272 -12.93 -23.29 -3.47
N THR A 273 -14.19 -22.97 -3.15
CA THR A 273 -15.36 -23.27 -3.99
C THR A 273 -15.63 -22.21 -5.07
N ARG A 274 -14.93 -21.07 -5.03
CA ARG A 274 -15.17 -19.94 -5.94
C ARG A 274 -14.26 -20.01 -7.16
N THR A 275 -14.74 -19.45 -8.26
CA THR A 275 -13.94 -19.19 -9.47
C THR A 275 -13.78 -17.68 -9.60
N VAL A 276 -12.54 -17.19 -9.70
CA VAL A 276 -12.24 -15.75 -9.77
C VAL A 276 -11.44 -15.39 -11.01
N SER A 277 -11.63 -14.16 -11.51
CA SER A 277 -10.97 -13.63 -12.72
C SER A 277 -9.52 -13.24 -12.47
N LEU A 278 -8.58 -13.84 -13.20
CA LEU A 278 -7.16 -13.45 -13.14
C LEU A 278 -6.92 -12.10 -13.81
N GLU A 279 -7.66 -11.77 -14.87
CA GLU A 279 -7.62 -10.47 -15.52
C GLU A 279 -7.95 -9.35 -14.53
N LEU A 280 -9.09 -9.47 -13.83
CA LEU A 280 -9.52 -8.44 -12.88
C LEU A 280 -8.52 -8.28 -11.75
N LEU A 281 -8.02 -9.39 -11.19
CA LEU A 281 -7.03 -9.37 -10.13
C LEU A 281 -5.69 -8.76 -10.57
N PHE A 282 -5.25 -9.05 -11.79
CA PHE A 282 -4.06 -8.43 -12.36
C PHE A 282 -4.24 -6.93 -12.58
N ILE A 283 -5.35 -6.49 -13.19
CA ILE A 283 -5.61 -5.07 -13.41
C ILE A 283 -5.73 -4.33 -12.07
N ALA A 284 -6.32 -4.97 -11.06
CA ALA A 284 -6.37 -4.40 -9.71
C ALA A 284 -4.96 -4.22 -9.11
N ALA A 285 -4.11 -5.25 -9.19
CA ALA A 285 -2.71 -5.17 -8.78
C ALA A 285 -1.93 -4.11 -9.56
N PHE A 286 -2.16 -4.01 -10.88
CA PHE A 286 -1.54 -3.00 -11.74
C PHE A 286 -1.92 -1.59 -11.32
N GLN A 287 -3.20 -1.32 -11.07
CA GLN A 287 -3.67 -0.01 -10.61
C GLN A 287 -3.06 0.38 -9.26
N LEU A 288 -2.94 -0.58 -8.33
CA LEU A 288 -2.25 -0.37 -7.06
C LEU A 288 -0.79 0.07 -7.26
N VAL A 289 -0.02 -0.73 -8.00
CA VAL A 289 1.40 -0.48 -8.26
C VAL A 289 1.60 0.82 -9.05
N ARG A 290 0.75 1.09 -10.05
CA ARG A 290 0.79 2.33 -10.84
C ARG A 290 0.55 3.54 -9.95
N ASN A 291 -0.47 3.51 -9.09
CA ASN A 291 -0.78 4.62 -8.19
C ASN A 291 0.39 4.90 -7.25
N GLU A 292 0.93 3.85 -6.63
CA GLU A 292 2.03 3.96 -5.68
C GLU A 292 3.33 4.43 -6.35
N PHE A 293 3.76 3.81 -7.44
CA PHE A 293 5.04 4.14 -8.07
C PHE A 293 5.01 5.48 -8.77
N SER A 294 3.87 5.89 -9.36
CA SER A 294 3.75 7.24 -9.92
C SER A 294 3.94 8.29 -8.82
N ALA A 295 3.39 8.03 -7.63
CA ALA A 295 3.52 8.92 -6.50
C ALA A 295 4.96 8.98 -5.96
N LEU A 296 5.60 7.83 -5.78
CA LEU A 296 6.97 7.74 -5.28
C LEU A 296 7.99 8.35 -6.26
N GLU A 297 7.87 8.09 -7.56
CA GLU A 297 8.73 8.67 -8.58
C GLU A 297 8.63 10.21 -8.61
N ALA A 298 7.45 10.76 -8.34
CA ALA A 298 7.25 12.21 -8.28
C ALA A 298 7.70 12.84 -6.94
N LEU A 299 7.52 12.15 -5.81
CA LEU A 299 7.84 12.65 -4.47
C LEU A 299 9.33 12.52 -4.10
N CYS A 300 10.05 11.58 -4.70
CA CYS A 300 11.42 11.24 -4.33
C CYS A 300 12.42 11.48 -5.47
N PRO A 301 12.64 12.72 -5.94
CA PRO A 301 13.60 13.02 -7.00
C PRO A 301 15.06 12.69 -6.64
N GLN A 302 15.39 12.61 -5.35
CA GLN A 302 16.69 12.14 -4.86
C GLN A 302 16.85 10.61 -4.97
N GLY A 303 15.77 9.89 -5.26
CA GLY A 303 15.70 8.45 -5.30
C GLY A 303 15.09 7.84 -4.04
N TYR A 304 14.65 6.58 -4.16
CA TYR A 304 14.02 5.87 -3.06
C TYR A 304 14.35 4.37 -3.03
N ILE A 305 14.25 3.82 -1.83
CA ILE A 305 14.41 2.39 -1.53
C ILE A 305 13.04 1.88 -1.12
N TYR A 306 12.42 1.12 -2.01
CA TYR A 306 11.10 0.57 -1.78
C TYR A 306 11.20 -0.73 -0.99
N THR A 307 10.46 -0.86 0.10
CA THR A 307 10.33 -2.12 0.83
C THR A 307 8.93 -2.67 0.66
N TYR A 308 8.78 -3.98 0.49
CA TYR A 308 7.48 -4.63 0.37
C TYR A 308 7.42 -5.87 1.26
N ASP A 309 6.33 -5.98 2.02
CA ASP A 309 5.97 -7.17 2.76
C ASP A 309 4.79 -7.86 2.05
N PRO A 310 4.78 -9.19 1.89
CA PRO A 310 3.64 -9.93 1.34
C PRO A 310 2.32 -9.68 2.10
N PRO A 311 1.15 -9.74 1.42
CA PRO A 311 -0.15 -9.76 2.08
C PRO A 311 -0.22 -10.99 2.99
N SER A 312 -0.13 -10.76 4.31
CA SER A 312 -0.21 -11.81 5.32
C SER A 312 -1.66 -12.23 5.54
N ILE A 313 -2.34 -11.65 6.53
CA ILE A 313 -3.76 -11.90 6.85
C ILE A 313 -4.71 -11.57 5.68
N PHE A 314 -4.32 -10.68 4.76
CA PHE A 314 -5.15 -10.34 3.58
C PHE A 314 -5.13 -11.41 2.50
N ALA A 315 -4.29 -12.44 2.65
CA ALA A 315 -4.30 -13.62 1.82
C ALA A 315 -4.82 -14.84 2.62
N CYS A 316 -5.80 -14.69 3.53
CA CYS A 316 -6.35 -15.86 4.23
C CYS A 316 -7.15 -16.78 3.29
N TYR A 317 -7.91 -16.22 2.35
CA TYR A 317 -8.71 -17.03 1.42
C TYR A 317 -8.01 -17.31 0.08
N VAL A 318 -6.98 -16.56 -0.29
CA VAL A 318 -6.14 -16.82 -1.48
C VAL A 318 -4.75 -17.25 -1.02
N SER A 319 -3.95 -17.93 -1.85
CA SER A 319 -2.58 -18.19 -1.42
C SER A 319 -1.73 -16.91 -1.47
N PRO A 320 -0.80 -16.69 -0.51
CA PRO A 320 0.13 -15.56 -0.56
C PRO A 320 0.91 -15.49 -1.87
N GLU A 321 1.30 -16.64 -2.42
CA GLU A 321 2.00 -16.75 -3.71
C GLU A 321 1.15 -16.20 -4.85
N LEU A 322 -0.16 -16.46 -4.88
CA LEU A 322 -1.03 -15.92 -5.93
C LEU A 322 -1.03 -14.40 -5.90
N SER A 323 -1.16 -13.81 -4.71
CA SER A 323 -1.16 -12.35 -4.54
C SER A 323 0.19 -11.74 -4.91
N ASN A 324 1.29 -12.37 -4.48
CA ASN A 324 2.64 -11.93 -4.82
C ASN A 324 2.89 -12.01 -6.33
N ARG A 325 2.53 -13.11 -6.99
CA ARG A 325 2.70 -13.27 -8.46
C ARG A 325 1.90 -12.22 -9.23
N LEU A 326 0.69 -11.86 -8.78
CA LEU A 326 -0.09 -10.79 -9.41
C LEU A 326 0.59 -9.42 -9.28
N ILE A 327 1.13 -9.08 -8.11
CA ILE A 327 1.88 -7.83 -7.89
C ILE A 327 3.18 -7.82 -8.70
N ILE A 328 3.93 -8.92 -8.72
CA ILE A 328 5.17 -9.04 -9.51
C ILE A 328 4.89 -8.92 -11.00
N LEU A 329 3.81 -9.55 -11.48
CA LEU A 329 3.38 -9.44 -12.87
C LEU A 329 2.95 -8.01 -13.21
N ALA A 330 2.26 -7.33 -12.30
CA ALA A 330 1.93 -5.90 -12.43
C ALA A 330 3.19 -5.02 -12.50
N ILE A 331 4.20 -5.28 -11.64
CA ILE A 331 5.49 -4.59 -11.68
C ILE A 331 6.20 -4.83 -13.02
N LYS A 332 6.22 -6.07 -13.52
CA LYS A 332 6.78 -6.39 -14.85
C LYS A 332 6.09 -5.62 -15.95
N TYR A 333 4.76 -5.57 -15.93
CA TYR A 333 4.00 -4.84 -16.93
C TYR A 333 4.27 -3.34 -16.86
N LEU A 334 4.33 -2.76 -15.66
CA LEU A 334 4.68 -1.35 -15.48
C LEU A 334 6.12 -1.05 -15.93
N SER A 335 7.09 -1.89 -15.56
CA SER A 335 8.51 -1.72 -15.88
C SER A 335 8.81 -1.93 -17.37
N SER A 336 7.98 -2.68 -18.11
CA SER A 336 8.14 -2.82 -19.56
C SER A 336 7.66 -1.59 -20.34
N HIS A 337 6.87 -0.72 -19.71
CA HIS A 337 6.35 0.50 -20.32
C HIS A 337 7.02 1.78 -19.80
N ASN A 338 7.81 1.70 -18.72
CA ASN A 338 8.36 2.87 -18.04
C ASN A 338 9.80 2.63 -17.58
N GLN A 339 10.50 3.72 -17.30
CA GLN A 339 11.74 3.71 -16.53
C GLN A 339 11.46 4.23 -15.13
N LEU A 340 11.80 3.44 -14.11
CA LEU A 340 11.73 3.81 -12.70
C LEU A 340 13.01 4.56 -12.34
N ALA A 341 13.09 5.82 -12.75
CA ALA A 341 14.31 6.62 -12.72
C ALA A 341 14.81 6.89 -11.30
N ASN A 342 13.91 6.89 -10.32
CA ASN A 342 14.22 7.23 -8.93
C ASN A 342 14.30 6.00 -8.02
N LEU A 343 13.68 4.88 -8.37
CA LEU A 343 13.88 3.63 -7.64
C LEU A 343 15.36 3.19 -7.65
N ARG A 344 15.95 2.96 -6.47
CA ARG A 344 17.33 2.47 -6.31
C ARG A 344 17.39 1.02 -5.89
N ILE A 345 16.56 0.66 -4.92
CA ILE A 345 16.48 -0.69 -4.38
C ILE A 345 15.03 -1.09 -4.21
N PHE A 346 14.71 -2.31 -4.62
CA PHE A 346 13.49 -3.01 -4.25
C PHE A 346 13.83 -4.10 -3.21
N GLY A 347 13.48 -3.87 -1.95
CA GLY A 347 13.64 -4.81 -0.85
C GLY A 347 12.37 -5.63 -0.62
N PHE A 348 12.39 -6.93 -0.89
CA PHE A 348 11.22 -7.81 -0.72
C PHE A 348 11.39 -8.77 0.45
N ASN A 349 10.33 -8.97 1.23
CA ASN A 349 10.31 -9.97 2.29
C ASN A 349 9.73 -11.30 1.77
N ASP A 350 10.57 -12.31 1.58
CA ASP A 350 10.24 -13.56 0.89
C ASP A 350 9.71 -14.69 1.79
N TYR A 351 9.39 -14.41 3.05
CA TYR A 351 8.96 -15.43 4.03
C TYR A 351 7.74 -16.25 3.59
N ALA A 352 6.82 -15.65 2.82
CA ALA A 352 5.58 -16.29 2.36
C ALA A 352 5.69 -16.88 0.96
N ASP A 353 6.75 -16.55 0.21
CA ASP A 353 6.94 -16.95 -1.18
C ASP A 353 8.43 -16.88 -1.54
N PRO A 354 9.20 -17.96 -1.28
CA PRO A 354 10.66 -17.94 -1.45
C PRO A 354 11.14 -17.69 -2.89
N SER A 355 10.33 -17.99 -3.91
CA SER A 355 10.70 -17.73 -5.31
C SER A 355 10.31 -16.33 -5.81
N ALA A 356 9.57 -15.55 -5.02
CA ALA A 356 9.19 -14.18 -5.38
C ALA A 356 10.39 -13.27 -5.66
N LEU A 357 11.49 -13.43 -4.91
CA LEU A 357 12.67 -12.58 -5.08
C LEU A 357 13.31 -12.75 -6.46
N GLN A 358 13.43 -13.98 -6.95
CA GLN A 358 13.95 -14.28 -8.29
C GLN A 358 13.01 -13.74 -9.37
N LEU A 359 11.70 -13.85 -9.16
CA LEU A 359 10.72 -13.35 -10.12
C LEU A 359 10.65 -11.82 -10.16
N LEU A 360 10.90 -11.15 -9.03
CA LEU A 360 11.07 -9.69 -8.99
C LEU A 360 12.32 -9.25 -9.75
N GLN A 361 13.43 -9.98 -9.63
CA GLN A 361 14.64 -9.72 -10.42
C GLN A 361 14.34 -9.80 -11.91
N VAL A 362 13.55 -10.79 -12.35
CA VAL A 362 13.11 -10.89 -13.75
C VAL A 362 12.15 -9.75 -14.13
N ALA A 363 11.19 -9.42 -13.27
CA ALA A 363 10.23 -8.35 -13.52
C ALA A 363 10.89 -6.96 -13.66
N LEU A 364 12.01 -6.74 -12.98
CA LEU A 364 12.76 -5.49 -12.98
C LEU A 364 14.06 -5.56 -13.80
N ALA A 365 14.29 -6.63 -14.57
CA ALA A 365 15.55 -6.83 -15.30
C ALA A 365 15.88 -5.72 -16.30
N ASN A 366 14.87 -5.03 -16.84
CA ASN A 366 15.04 -3.89 -17.76
C ASN A 366 15.28 -2.54 -17.06
N GLN A 367 15.37 -2.54 -15.73
CA GLN A 367 15.59 -1.35 -14.90
C GLN A 367 17.03 -1.37 -14.37
N GLU A 368 17.98 -0.93 -15.20
CA GLU A 368 19.43 -1.07 -14.92
C GLU A 368 19.88 -0.41 -13.61
N ASN A 369 19.15 0.61 -13.15
CA ASN A 369 19.42 1.34 -11.90
C ASN A 369 18.79 0.71 -10.64
N VAL A 370 18.04 -0.39 -10.77
CA VAL A 370 17.28 -0.99 -9.67
C VAL A 370 17.93 -2.27 -9.20
N ILE A 371 18.28 -2.32 -7.92
CA ILE A 371 18.80 -3.53 -7.27
C ILE A 371 17.67 -4.21 -6.51
N VAL A 372 17.44 -5.50 -6.77
CA VAL A 372 16.46 -6.31 -6.02
C VAL A 372 17.18 -7.13 -4.95
N VAL A 373 16.79 -6.96 -3.69
CA VAL A 373 17.42 -7.61 -2.52
C VAL A 373 16.37 -8.17 -1.56
N SER A 374 16.78 -9.10 -0.70
CA SER A 374 15.92 -9.45 0.43
C SER A 374 15.81 -8.25 1.36
N LYS A 375 14.59 -7.95 1.84
CA LYS A 375 14.34 -6.82 2.74
C LYS A 375 15.25 -6.87 3.97
N ILE A 376 15.57 -8.06 4.49
CA ILE A 376 16.43 -8.23 5.66
C ILE A 376 17.84 -7.68 5.43
N ASP A 377 18.34 -7.67 4.20
CA ASP A 377 19.70 -7.21 3.90
C ASP A 377 19.87 -5.69 4.07
N LEU A 378 18.76 -4.93 4.00
CA LEU A 378 18.69 -3.48 4.20
C LEU A 378 18.77 -3.07 5.67
N PHE A 379 18.63 -4.03 6.59
CA PHE A 379 18.66 -3.77 8.02
C PHE A 379 19.86 -4.51 8.61
N ARG A 380 20.89 -3.76 8.98
CA ARG A 380 22.06 -4.33 9.64
C ARG A 380 21.64 -4.86 10.99
N ALA A 381 21.73 -6.17 11.13
CA ALA A 381 21.61 -6.84 12.42
C ALA A 381 22.67 -6.29 13.38
N GLU A 382 22.29 -5.35 14.24
CA GLU A 382 22.42 -5.65 15.65
C GLU A 382 21.58 -6.93 15.81
N ASP A 383 22.11 -8.12 16.05
CA ASP A 383 21.40 -9.37 16.47
C ASP A 383 20.65 -9.18 17.80
N GLY A 384 20.22 -7.95 18.04
CA GLY A 384 19.29 -7.61 19.04
C GLY A 384 17.97 -8.25 18.72
N ARG A 385 17.39 -8.81 19.76
CA ARG A 385 16.19 -9.62 19.68
C ARG A 385 15.29 -9.19 20.79
N PHE A 386 14.02 -9.06 20.46
CA PHE A 386 13.01 -8.78 21.44
C PHE A 386 12.59 -10.09 22.09
N GLU A 387 13.10 -10.35 23.29
CA GLU A 387 12.84 -11.58 24.04
C GLU A 387 12.15 -11.23 25.36
N ALA A 388 11.02 -11.88 25.65
CA ALA A 388 10.28 -11.73 26.91
C ALA A 388 9.96 -10.26 27.29
N GLY A 389 9.58 -9.43 26.31
CA GLY A 389 9.21 -8.03 26.55
C GLY A 389 10.37 -7.03 26.56
N ILE A 390 11.61 -7.49 26.36
CA ILE A 390 12.81 -6.65 26.47
C ILE A 390 13.64 -6.76 25.19
N TRP A 391 14.09 -5.62 24.67
CA TRP A 391 15.10 -5.59 23.61
C TRP A 391 16.47 -5.97 24.18
N LYS A 392 17.07 -7.05 23.67
CA LYS A 392 18.47 -7.38 23.91
C LYS A 392 19.29 -6.80 22.77
N VAL A 393 20.43 -6.17 23.04
CA VAL A 393 21.33 -5.65 21.99
C VAL A 393 22.20 -6.78 21.45
N GLY A 394 22.38 -6.83 20.13
CA GLY A 394 23.19 -7.85 19.45
C GLY A 394 24.68 -7.52 19.33
N LYS A 395 25.50 -8.53 19.04
CA LYS A 395 26.95 -8.50 18.72
C LYS A 395 27.33 -8.40 17.21
N GLY A 396 26.40 -8.11 16.30
CA GLY A 396 26.63 -7.86 14.88
C GLY A 396 26.63 -9.05 13.90
N LYS A 397 25.87 -10.15 14.13
CA LYS A 397 25.79 -11.25 13.13
C LYS A 397 24.37 -11.82 12.97
N GLY A 398 23.63 -11.30 11.99
CA GLY A 398 22.41 -11.91 11.43
C GLY A 398 21.23 -12.04 12.40
N GLY A 399 20.07 -11.47 12.05
CA GLY A 399 18.86 -11.58 12.85
C GLY A 399 17.68 -10.85 12.20
N ASN A 400 16.46 -11.20 12.63
CA ASN A 400 15.20 -10.63 12.10
C ASN A 400 14.90 -9.21 12.65
N GLY A 401 15.94 -8.40 12.83
CA GLY A 401 15.87 -7.05 13.37
C GLY A 401 17.21 -6.35 13.22
N GLY A 402 17.17 -5.04 12.98
CA GLY A 402 18.35 -4.26 12.67
C GLY A 402 18.01 -2.81 12.34
N ARG A 403 19.04 -1.97 12.32
CA ARG A 403 18.91 -0.59 11.87
C ARG A 403 19.12 -0.52 10.37
N PHE A 404 18.39 0.36 9.72
CA PHE A 404 18.52 0.61 8.30
C PHE A 404 19.97 1.00 7.97
N ASP A 405 20.59 0.28 7.03
CA ASP A 405 21.97 0.47 6.60
C ASP A 405 22.12 0.11 5.13
N VAL A 406 22.44 1.12 4.32
CA VAL A 406 22.68 0.98 2.87
C VAL A 406 24.15 1.03 2.51
N GLY A 407 25.06 0.93 3.48
CA GLY A 407 26.50 1.02 3.24
C GLY A 407 27.04 -0.03 2.25
N LYS A 408 26.31 -1.14 2.03
CA LYS A 408 26.62 -2.16 1.01
C LYS A 408 26.32 -1.70 -0.42
N TRP A 409 25.46 -0.71 -0.60
CA TRP A 409 24.99 -0.25 -1.91
C TRP A 409 25.18 1.27 -2.06
N PRO A 410 26.36 1.72 -2.53
CA PRO A 410 26.64 3.14 -2.73
C PRO A 410 25.61 3.86 -3.62
N ALA A 411 25.00 3.17 -4.59
CA ALA A 411 23.95 3.71 -5.47
C ALA A 411 22.64 4.06 -4.75
N ALA A 412 22.45 3.59 -3.51
CA ALA A 412 21.27 3.84 -2.70
C ALA A 412 21.48 4.90 -1.63
N LYS A 413 22.70 5.46 -1.54
CA LYS A 413 23.01 6.58 -0.65
C LYS A 413 22.12 7.78 -1.00
N GLU A 414 21.74 8.55 0.01
CA GLU A 414 20.89 9.74 -0.10
C GLU A 414 19.43 9.46 -0.51
N ALA A 415 19.07 8.20 -0.75
CA ALA A 415 17.70 7.83 -1.08
C ALA A 415 16.77 7.85 0.16
N MET A 416 15.47 8.03 -0.10
CA MET A 416 14.44 7.87 0.92
C MET A 416 14.05 6.40 1.09
N LEU A 417 14.07 5.89 2.32
CA LEU A 417 13.46 4.63 2.66
C LEU A 417 11.94 4.78 2.59
N VAL A 418 11.30 3.93 1.79
CA VAL A 418 9.84 3.81 1.74
C VAL A 418 9.43 2.65 2.65
N VAL A 419 8.77 3.00 3.76
CA VAL A 419 8.14 2.04 4.65
C VAL A 419 6.75 1.76 4.10
N HIS A 420 6.58 0.57 3.53
CA HIS A 420 5.29 0.10 3.09
C HIS A 420 4.49 -0.45 4.26
N ASN A 421 3.25 -0.03 4.35
CA ASN A 421 2.30 -0.51 5.31
C ASN A 421 1.36 -1.51 4.63
N ASN A 422 1.25 -2.72 5.18
CA ASN A 422 0.27 -3.70 4.72
C ASN A 422 -0.98 -3.54 5.60
N SER A 423 -1.84 -2.56 5.26
CA SER A 423 -3.07 -2.29 6.00
C SER A 423 -4.31 -2.85 5.29
N ASP A 424 -5.32 -3.30 6.05
CA ASP A 424 -6.71 -3.47 5.59
C ASP A 424 -7.62 -2.27 5.85
N GLY A 425 -7.05 -1.28 6.53
CA GLY A 425 -7.74 -0.58 7.58
C GLY A 425 -7.50 0.90 7.51
N PHE A 426 -7.57 1.45 6.30
CA PHE A 426 -7.90 2.84 6.10
C PHE A 426 -7.06 3.82 6.95
N GLY A 427 -5.78 3.58 7.22
CA GLY A 427 -4.92 4.44 8.05
C GLY A 427 -5.38 4.70 9.51
N GLN A 428 -6.58 4.28 9.93
CA GLN A 428 -7.10 4.52 11.27
C GLN A 428 -6.49 3.56 12.29
N ASN A 429 -6.11 2.36 11.86
CA ASN A 429 -5.36 1.43 12.70
C ASN A 429 -4.02 2.04 13.14
N LEU A 430 -3.40 2.89 12.32
CA LEU A 430 -2.20 3.65 12.71
C LEU A 430 -2.49 4.59 13.89
N GLU A 431 -3.70 5.19 13.91
CA GLU A 431 -4.14 6.07 14.99
C GLU A 431 -4.43 5.30 16.29
N THR A 432 -4.99 4.09 16.21
CA THR A 432 -5.63 3.43 17.37
C THR A 432 -5.01 2.12 17.83
N GLU A 433 -4.36 1.34 16.97
CA GLU A 433 -3.87 0.00 17.32
C GLU A 433 -2.58 0.05 18.15
N PHE A 434 -2.38 -0.95 19.00
CA PHE A 434 -1.16 -1.07 19.79
C PHE A 434 -0.02 -1.69 18.97
N MET A 435 1.22 -1.33 19.29
CA MET A 435 2.43 -1.79 18.60
C MET A 435 2.48 -3.30 18.37
N SER A 436 2.02 -4.11 19.33
CA SER A 436 2.10 -5.57 19.25
C SER A 436 0.97 -6.24 18.46
N GLY A 437 -0.01 -5.49 17.95
CA GLY A 437 -1.22 -6.03 17.32
C GLY A 437 -1.05 -6.34 15.83
N SER A 438 -0.41 -5.44 15.07
CA SER A 438 -0.35 -5.48 13.61
C SER A 438 0.81 -4.63 13.09
N LEU A 439 1.09 -4.68 11.78
CA LEU A 439 2.02 -3.77 11.12
C LEU A 439 1.57 -2.32 11.24
N ASP A 440 0.27 -2.06 11.08
CA ASP A 440 -0.36 -0.77 11.32
C ASP A 440 -0.10 -0.27 12.74
N GLY A 441 -0.35 -1.10 13.75
CA GLY A 441 -0.12 -0.75 15.15
C GLY A 441 1.35 -0.45 15.42
N ALA A 442 2.28 -1.21 14.82
CA ALA A 442 3.71 -0.98 14.95
C ALA A 442 4.13 0.35 14.31
N ILE A 443 3.83 0.57 13.04
CA ILE A 443 4.15 1.82 12.33
C ILE A 443 3.46 3.00 13.02
N GLY A 444 2.18 2.88 13.33
CA GLY A 444 1.38 3.92 13.97
C GLY A 444 1.94 4.33 15.33
N ALA A 445 2.29 3.37 16.19
CA ALA A 445 2.79 3.65 17.53
C ALA A 445 4.19 4.28 17.52
N THR A 446 5.05 3.92 16.56
CA THR A 446 6.46 4.33 16.51
C THR A 446 6.75 5.35 15.42
N SER A 447 5.73 6.02 14.89
CA SER A 447 5.93 7.08 13.90
C SER A 447 4.91 8.21 13.97
N SER A 448 5.16 9.24 13.16
CA SER A 448 4.27 10.38 12.98
C SER A 448 3.11 10.12 12.00
N ALA A 449 3.01 8.93 11.40
CA ALA A 449 2.05 8.60 10.34
C ALA A 449 0.59 8.84 10.74
N ALA A 450 0.23 8.55 12.00
CA ALA A 450 -1.12 8.75 12.52
C ALA A 450 -1.57 10.22 12.43
N GLY A 451 -0.67 11.18 12.67
CA GLY A 451 -0.97 12.60 12.53
C GLY A 451 -1.13 13.01 11.07
N SER A 452 -0.24 12.53 10.19
CA SER A 452 -0.35 12.77 8.74
C SER A 452 -1.66 12.25 8.16
N LEU A 453 -2.10 11.05 8.57
CA LEU A 453 -3.28 10.37 8.01
C LEU A 453 -4.59 10.61 8.79
N GLU A 454 -4.56 11.48 9.80
CA GLU A 454 -5.70 11.77 10.69
C GLU A 454 -6.91 12.23 9.87
N ARG A 455 -8.05 11.55 10.04
CA ARG A 455 -9.26 11.76 9.20
C ARG A 455 -9.91 13.16 9.31
N GLY A 456 -9.76 13.80 10.46
CA GLY A 456 -10.32 15.11 10.79
C GLY A 456 -9.49 16.28 10.28
N ARG A 457 -8.24 16.07 9.86
CA ARG A 457 -7.39 17.13 9.33
C ARG A 457 -8.02 17.75 8.08
N LYS A 458 -7.99 19.08 8.01
CA LYS A 458 -8.69 19.85 6.98
C LYS A 458 -8.04 19.65 5.60
N ASP A 459 -6.72 19.55 5.60
CA ASP A 459 -5.83 19.40 4.45
C ASP A 459 -5.62 17.95 3.99
N LEU A 460 -6.38 16.98 4.52
CA LEU A 460 -6.18 15.54 4.26
C LEU A 460 -6.20 15.19 2.77
N VAL A 461 -7.05 15.88 2.02
CA VAL A 461 -7.38 15.61 0.62
C VAL A 461 -6.97 16.76 -0.31
N ASP A 462 -6.07 17.64 0.16
CA ASP A 462 -5.59 18.78 -0.63
C ASP A 462 -4.73 18.33 -1.83
N PHE A 463 -4.08 17.16 -1.72
CA PHE A 463 -3.14 16.61 -2.71
C PHE A 463 -3.62 15.27 -3.29
N VAL A 464 -4.79 15.27 -3.93
CA VAL A 464 -5.33 14.10 -4.67
C VAL A 464 -4.89 14.15 -6.15
N VAL A 465 -4.36 13.03 -6.65
CA VAL A 465 -3.75 12.87 -8.00
C VAL A 465 -4.17 11.62 -8.74
#